data_AF-A0A8S9BHL1-F1
#
_entry.id   AF-A0A8S9BHL1-F1
#
_cell.length_a   1.000
_cell.length_b   1.000
_cell.length_c   1.000
_cell.angle_alpha   90.00
_cell.angle_beta   90.00
_cell.angle_gamma   90.00
#
_symmetry.space_group_name_H-M   'P 1'
#
loop_
_entity.id
_entity.type
_entity.pdbx_description
1 polymer ?
#
loop_
_entity_poly.entity_id
_entity_poly.type
_entity_poly.pdbx_seq_one_letter_code
_entity_poly.pdbx_strand_id
1 'polypeptide(L)'
;MVDYNENVYARRGLDGRSHIPELPFWVALIRIAQFILALIVLILAAYASSVFGADYFAGYGMTFFTFSWTILFLIYILVTPLWFPQFYLYWAHLGFEITTVVFWLTAWALLAQEASAWNAFQSAEDLENQDIADSGVQIDVFPHSKQAIGATKGAAGLGALTWLLFVITLVVFSFFLHKHRAANGATGFCRSAPPADVETAPATEEKVPTAAQPPVELHHVGNGAQHPVSSPAVA
;
A
#
# COMPACT_ATOMS: atom_id res chain seq x y z
N MET A 1 -9.50 -12.23 -21.36
CA MET A 1 -10.32 -12.20 -20.14
C MET A 1 -9.36 -11.90 -19.01
N VAL A 2 -9.47 -10.73 -18.36
CA VAL A 2 -8.57 -10.36 -17.25
C VAL A 2 -8.88 -11.29 -16.08
N ASP A 3 -7.90 -12.01 -15.56
CA ASP A 3 -8.08 -12.83 -14.37
C ASP A 3 -8.13 -11.91 -13.15
N TYR A 4 -9.32 -11.73 -12.58
CA TYR A 4 -9.52 -10.87 -11.41
C TYR A 4 -8.86 -11.41 -10.14
N ASN A 5 -8.40 -12.66 -10.15
CA ASN A 5 -7.62 -13.28 -9.08
C ASN A 5 -6.10 -13.09 -9.25
N GLU A 6 -5.67 -12.48 -10.36
CA GLU A 6 -4.25 -12.19 -10.60
C GLU A 6 -3.78 -11.10 -9.63
N ASN A 7 -2.63 -11.32 -8.99
CA ASN A 7 -2.06 -10.37 -8.04
C ASN A 7 -1.37 -9.24 -8.82
N VAL A 8 -1.69 -7.99 -8.48
CA VAL A 8 -1.14 -6.75 -9.09
C VAL A 8 0.39 -6.78 -9.14
N TYR A 9 1.01 -7.39 -8.13
CA TYR A 9 2.45 -7.40 -7.95
C TYR A 9 3.09 -8.78 -8.16
N ALA A 10 2.31 -9.82 -8.48
CA ALA A 10 2.84 -11.16 -8.70
C ALA A 10 3.56 -11.24 -10.04
N ARG A 11 4.89 -11.13 -9.98
CA ARG A 11 5.77 -11.82 -10.91
C ARG A 11 6.45 -12.93 -10.11
N ARG A 12 5.79 -14.10 -10.03
CA ARG A 12 6.25 -15.25 -9.24
C ARG A 12 7.72 -15.56 -9.53
N GLY A 13 8.54 -15.69 -8.49
CA GLY A 13 9.90 -16.27 -8.60
C GLY A 13 11.05 -15.33 -8.99
N LEU A 14 10.92 -14.00 -8.83
CA LEU A 14 12.07 -13.09 -8.94
C LEU A 14 12.62 -12.72 -7.55
N ASP A 15 13.94 -12.84 -7.40
CA ASP A 15 14.68 -12.62 -6.16
C ASP A 15 14.33 -11.26 -5.50
N GLY A 16 13.96 -11.29 -4.22
CA GLY A 16 13.77 -10.10 -3.37
C GLY A 16 12.34 -9.59 -3.15
N ARG A 17 11.29 -10.19 -3.73
CA ARG A 17 9.89 -9.71 -3.61
C ARG A 17 9.00 -10.46 -2.62
N SER A 18 9.50 -11.47 -1.92
CA SER A 18 8.71 -12.31 -1.00
C SER A 18 8.06 -11.54 0.16
N HIS A 19 8.62 -10.39 0.54
CA HIS A 19 8.12 -9.55 1.63
C HIS A 19 6.95 -8.64 1.23
N ILE A 20 6.60 -8.56 -0.06
CA ILE A 20 5.52 -7.71 -0.57
C ILE A 20 4.20 -8.49 -0.49
N PRO A 21 3.16 -7.99 0.22
CA PRO A 21 1.85 -8.63 0.25
C PRO A 21 1.22 -8.68 -1.13
N GLU A 22 0.63 -9.84 -1.45
CA GLU A 22 -0.12 -10.04 -2.67
C GLU A 22 -1.48 -9.35 -2.57
N LEU A 23 -1.82 -8.51 -3.56
CA LEU A 23 -3.09 -7.79 -3.60
C LEU A 23 -3.82 -8.10 -4.90
N PRO A 24 -5.15 -8.30 -4.85
CA PRO A 24 -5.92 -8.66 -6.02
C PRO A 24 -5.99 -7.49 -7.02
N PHE A 25 -6.03 -7.79 -8.32
CA PHE A 25 -5.97 -6.81 -9.40
C PHE A 25 -6.95 -5.63 -9.26
N TRP A 26 -8.19 -5.91 -8.82
CA TRP A 26 -9.22 -4.88 -8.67
C TRP A 26 -8.85 -3.76 -7.66
N VAL A 27 -7.94 -4.01 -6.72
CA VAL A 27 -7.47 -2.97 -5.80
C VAL A 27 -6.74 -1.86 -6.57
N ALA A 28 -5.98 -2.20 -7.62
CA ALA A 28 -5.33 -1.20 -8.47
C ALA A 28 -6.35 -0.33 -9.22
N LEU A 29 -7.46 -0.92 -9.67
CA LEU A 29 -8.56 -0.16 -10.30
C LEU A 29 -9.18 0.84 -9.32
N ILE A 30 -9.38 0.42 -8.06
CA ILE A 30 -9.87 1.34 -7.02
C ILE A 30 -8.87 2.47 -6.77
N ARG A 31 -7.56 2.23 -6.83
CA ARG A 31 -6.55 3.32 -6.69
C ARG A 31 -6.69 4.37 -7.78
N ILE A 32 -6.90 3.93 -9.02
CA ILE A 32 -7.12 4.85 -10.14
C ILE A 32 -8.39 5.67 -9.91
N ALA A 33 -9.47 5.03 -9.47
CA ALA A 33 -10.72 5.73 -9.12
C ALA A 33 -10.53 6.72 -7.97
N GLN A 34 -9.81 6.34 -6.90
CA GLN A 34 -9.44 7.21 -5.78
C GLN A 34 -8.67 8.44 -6.26
N PHE A 35 -7.68 8.27 -7.15
CA PHE A 35 -6.90 9.37 -7.69
C PHE A 35 -7.75 10.35 -8.52
N ILE A 36 -8.61 9.82 -9.40
CA ILE A 36 -9.50 10.63 -10.23
C ILE A 36 -10.47 11.42 -9.35
N LEU A 37 -11.12 10.77 -8.39
CA LEU A 37 -12.03 11.44 -7.46
C LEU A 37 -11.31 12.48 -6.61
N ALA A 38 -10.10 12.17 -6.12
CA ALA A 38 -9.27 13.11 -5.39
C ALA A 38 -8.95 14.37 -6.22
N LEU A 39 -8.65 14.20 -7.51
CA LEU A 39 -8.41 15.31 -8.43
C LEU A 39 -9.68 16.14 -8.68
N ILE A 40 -10.84 15.51 -8.81
CA ILE A 40 -12.11 16.22 -8.96
C ILE A 40 -12.42 17.05 -7.70
N VAL A 41 -12.23 16.47 -6.51
CA VAL A 41 -12.39 17.19 -5.23
C VAL A 41 -11.45 18.38 -5.15
N LEU A 42 -10.17 18.20 -5.56
CA LEU A 42 -9.20 19.29 -5.63
C LEU A 42 -9.67 20.43 -6.54
N ILE A 43 -10.15 20.12 -7.75
CA ILE A 43 -10.59 21.13 -8.72
C ILE A 43 -11.78 21.92 -8.18
N LEU A 44 -12.76 21.23 -7.58
CA LEU A 44 -13.93 21.87 -6.98
C LEU A 44 -13.55 22.76 -5.78
N ALA A 45 -12.65 22.28 -4.92
CA ALA A 45 -12.15 23.05 -3.79
C ALA A 45 -11.32 24.27 -4.25
N ALA A 46 -10.49 24.11 -5.29
CA ALA A 46 -9.72 25.21 -5.86
C ALA A 46 -10.61 26.29 -6.48
N TYR A 47 -11.67 25.89 -7.20
CA TYR A 47 -12.65 26.82 -7.73
C TYR A 47 -13.37 27.58 -6.60
N ALA A 48 -13.90 26.88 -5.59
CA ALA A 48 -14.55 27.53 -4.46
C ALA A 48 -13.60 28.48 -3.70
N SER A 49 -12.36 28.05 -3.48
CA SER A 49 -11.31 28.87 -2.87
C SER A 49 -10.97 30.12 -3.68
N SER A 50 -11.05 30.06 -5.02
CA SER A 50 -10.82 31.23 -5.87
C SER A 50 -11.92 32.30 -5.77
N VAL A 51 -13.13 31.90 -5.36
CA VAL A 51 -14.28 32.81 -5.17
C VAL A 51 -14.29 33.39 -3.76
N PHE A 52 -14.08 32.56 -2.74
CA PHE A 52 -14.20 32.95 -1.34
C PHE A 52 -12.91 33.42 -0.68
N GLY A 53 -11.76 33.21 -1.33
CA GLY A 53 -10.45 33.39 -0.73
C GLY A 53 -10.05 32.22 0.18
N ALA A 54 -8.77 31.84 0.16
CA ALA A 54 -8.26 30.69 0.90
C ALA A 54 -7.94 31.00 2.39
N ASP A 55 -7.79 32.28 2.74
CA ASP A 55 -7.08 32.69 3.96
C ASP A 55 -7.81 32.37 5.28
N TYR A 56 -9.12 32.14 5.22
CA TYR A 56 -9.97 31.95 6.41
C TYR A 56 -10.62 30.56 6.50
N PHE A 57 -10.42 29.71 5.48
CA PHE A 57 -11.17 28.47 5.31
C PHE A 57 -10.24 27.27 5.27
N ALA A 58 -10.10 26.62 6.43
CA ALA A 58 -9.19 25.51 6.63
C ALA A 58 -9.53 24.29 5.75
N GLY A 59 -10.78 24.12 5.31
CA GLY A 59 -11.21 23.02 4.46
C GLY A 59 -10.57 23.02 3.08
N TYR A 60 -10.45 24.20 2.45
CA TYR A 60 -9.77 24.31 1.15
C TYR A 60 -8.27 23.99 1.27
N GLY A 61 -7.60 24.59 2.25
CA GLY A 61 -6.17 24.32 2.52
C GLY A 61 -5.91 22.86 2.87
N MET A 62 -6.76 22.27 3.72
CA MET A 62 -6.65 20.85 4.08
C MET A 62 -6.85 19.95 2.87
N THR A 63 -7.73 20.31 1.94
CA THR A 63 -7.96 19.56 0.69
C THR A 63 -6.72 19.58 -0.20
N PHE A 64 -6.05 20.73 -0.36
CA PHE A 64 -4.80 20.85 -1.11
C PHE A 64 -3.70 19.97 -0.50
N PHE A 65 -3.51 20.07 0.82
CA PHE A 65 -2.56 19.23 1.55
C PHE A 65 -2.87 17.73 1.37
N THR A 66 -4.14 17.35 1.51
CA THR A 66 -4.58 15.94 1.44
C THR A 66 -4.39 15.36 0.05
N PHE A 67 -4.62 16.15 -1.01
CA PHE A 67 -4.32 15.76 -2.38
C PHE A 67 -2.81 15.59 -2.62
N SER A 68 -1.98 16.54 -2.16
CA SER A 68 -0.52 16.41 -2.25
C SER A 68 0.00 15.16 -1.53
N TRP A 69 -0.51 14.89 -0.31
CA TRP A 69 -0.24 13.65 0.40
C TRP A 69 -0.66 12.42 -0.39
N THR A 70 -1.84 12.44 -1.00
CA THR A 70 -2.35 11.33 -1.82
C THR A 70 -1.41 11.03 -2.99
N ILE A 71 -0.86 12.05 -3.66
CA ILE A 71 0.16 11.85 -4.72
C ILE A 71 1.40 11.15 -4.15
N LEU A 72 1.95 11.63 -3.04
CA LEU A 72 3.14 11.02 -2.42
C LEU A 72 2.90 9.56 -2.04
N PHE A 73 1.73 9.28 -1.46
CA PHE A 73 1.30 7.93 -1.13
C PHE A 73 1.20 7.03 -2.37
N LEU A 74 0.52 7.50 -3.42
CA LEU A 74 0.36 6.74 -4.66
C LEU A 74 1.70 6.47 -5.36
N ILE A 75 2.60 7.45 -5.37
CA ILE A 75 3.98 7.26 -5.85
C ILE A 75 4.68 6.16 -5.07
N TYR A 76 4.60 6.17 -3.74
CA TYR A 76 5.23 5.14 -2.93
C TYR A 76 4.71 3.73 -3.25
N ILE A 77 3.39 3.54 -3.31
CA ILE A 77 2.81 2.21 -3.55
C ILE A 77 2.94 1.72 -4.99
N LEU A 78 3.09 2.61 -5.98
CA LEU A 78 3.26 2.23 -7.38
C LEU A 78 4.73 2.07 -7.77
N VAL A 79 5.58 3.04 -7.42
CA VAL A 79 6.98 3.05 -7.87
C VAL A 79 7.81 2.04 -7.09
N THR A 80 7.62 1.94 -5.77
CA THR A 80 8.48 1.11 -4.92
C THR A 80 8.41 -0.37 -5.28
N PRO A 81 7.23 -1.01 -5.43
CA PRO A 81 7.17 -2.44 -5.81
C PRO A 81 7.71 -2.73 -7.22
N LEU A 82 7.55 -1.78 -8.15
CA LEU A 82 7.89 -1.95 -9.55
C LEU A 82 9.40 -1.79 -9.80
N TRP A 83 10.00 -0.73 -9.25
CA TRP A 83 11.38 -0.32 -9.56
C TRP A 83 12.37 -0.62 -8.43
N PHE A 84 11.88 -0.60 -7.18
CA PHE A 84 12.73 -0.60 -5.99
C PHE A 84 12.18 -1.56 -4.92
N PRO A 85 11.94 -2.85 -5.24
CA PRO A 85 11.21 -3.76 -4.37
C PRO A 85 11.85 -3.92 -2.99
N GLN A 86 13.19 -3.84 -2.90
CA GLN A 86 13.93 -3.87 -1.63
C GLN A 86 13.60 -2.74 -0.64
N PHE A 87 13.07 -1.61 -1.12
CA PHE A 87 12.70 -0.46 -0.29
C PHE A 87 11.22 -0.48 0.11
N TYR A 88 10.46 -1.51 -0.31
CA TYR A 88 9.05 -1.60 0.02
C TYR A 88 8.85 -2.09 1.46
N LEU A 89 8.38 -1.19 2.32
CA LEU A 89 8.02 -1.50 3.69
C LEU A 89 6.50 -1.61 3.80
N TYR A 90 6.00 -2.83 4.02
CA TYR A 90 4.57 -3.09 4.16
C TYR A 90 3.97 -2.41 5.42
N TRP A 91 4.77 -2.21 6.47
CA TRP A 91 4.36 -1.42 7.64
C TRP A 91 4.21 0.07 7.32
N ALA A 92 5.09 0.61 6.47
CA ALA A 92 4.96 1.99 6.02
C ALA A 92 3.74 2.15 5.11
N HIS A 93 3.46 1.19 4.23
CA HIS A 93 2.22 1.16 3.46
C HIS A 93 0.99 1.19 4.39
N LEU A 94 0.96 0.33 5.41
CA LEU A 94 -0.14 0.32 6.38
C LEU A 94 -0.30 1.68 7.09
N GLY A 95 0.82 2.27 7.53
CA GLY A 95 0.82 3.59 8.15
C GLY A 95 0.31 4.69 7.21
N PHE A 96 0.70 4.66 5.94
CA PHE A 96 0.23 5.60 4.94
C PHE A 96 -1.27 5.45 4.63
N GLU A 97 -1.81 4.22 4.61
CA GLU A 97 -3.25 4.00 4.48
C GLU A 97 -4.03 4.65 5.62
N ILE A 98 -3.64 4.36 6.87
CA ILE A 98 -4.29 4.91 8.05
C ILE A 98 -4.24 6.45 8.02
N THR A 99 -3.07 7.00 7.73
CA THR A 99 -2.87 8.46 7.64
C THR A 99 -3.74 9.07 6.54
N THR A 100 -3.82 8.43 5.38
CA THR A 100 -4.65 8.88 4.25
C THR A 100 -6.13 8.89 4.62
N VAL A 101 -6.61 7.85 5.31
CA VAL A 101 -8.00 7.80 5.82
C VAL A 101 -8.29 8.95 6.77
N VAL A 102 -7.37 9.28 7.69
CA VAL A 102 -7.53 10.39 8.63
C VAL A 102 -7.57 11.73 7.89
N PHE A 103 -6.65 11.97 6.96
CA PHE A 103 -6.63 13.22 6.19
C PHE A 103 -7.88 13.41 5.34
N TRP A 104 -8.33 12.35 4.64
CA TRP A 104 -9.57 12.42 3.89
C TRP A 104 -10.79 12.66 4.78
N LEU A 105 -10.86 12.04 5.96
CA LEU A 105 -11.93 12.29 6.93
C LEU A 105 -12.00 13.77 7.31
N THR A 106 -10.85 14.35 7.65
CA THR A 106 -10.77 15.76 8.03
C THR A 106 -11.09 16.69 6.86
N ALA A 107 -10.61 16.39 5.65
CA ALA A 107 -10.81 17.23 4.48
C ALA A 107 -12.30 17.35 4.11
N TRP A 108 -13.01 16.22 3.99
CA TRP A 108 -14.42 16.28 3.60
C TRP A 108 -15.31 16.82 4.73
N ALA A 109 -14.98 16.56 6.00
CA ALA A 109 -15.72 17.10 7.14
C ALA A 109 -15.61 18.63 7.21
N LEU A 110 -14.42 19.19 6.99
CA LEU A 110 -14.22 20.64 6.92
C LEU A 110 -14.97 21.26 5.73
N LEU A 111 -14.89 20.64 4.54
CA LEU A 111 -15.66 21.10 3.38
C LEU A 111 -17.17 21.07 3.62
N ALA A 112 -17.67 20.06 4.34
CA ALA A 112 -19.09 19.96 4.70
C ALA A 112 -19.52 21.08 5.65
N GLN A 113 -18.68 21.39 6.66
CA GLN A 113 -18.92 22.51 7.57
C GLN A 113 -18.91 23.84 6.82
N GLU A 114 -17.93 24.07 5.95
CA GLU A 114 -17.82 25.30 5.15
C GLU A 114 -18.97 25.46 4.17
N ALA A 115 -19.40 24.37 3.52
CA ALA A 115 -20.60 24.37 2.69
C ALA A 115 -21.85 24.82 3.46
N SER A 116 -22.00 24.40 4.72
CA SER A 116 -23.10 24.82 5.58
C SER A 116 -22.99 26.30 5.95
N ALA A 117 -21.79 26.76 6.29
CA ALA A 117 -21.54 28.16 6.66
C ALA A 117 -21.87 29.10 5.49
N TRP A 118 -21.37 28.79 4.28
CA TRP A 118 -21.65 29.60 3.10
C TRP A 118 -23.11 29.60 2.69
N ASN A 119 -23.81 28.48 2.87
CA ASN A 119 -25.23 28.41 2.57
C ASN A 119 -26.06 29.31 3.52
N ALA A 120 -25.66 29.41 4.79
CA ALA A 120 -26.28 30.32 5.75
C ALA A 120 -25.98 31.79 5.39
N PHE A 121 -24.74 32.12 5.03
CA PHE A 121 -24.37 33.47 4.57
C PHE A 121 -25.19 33.89 3.35
N GLN A 122 -25.27 33.04 2.31
CA GLN A 122 -26.05 33.34 1.10
C GLN A 122 -27.53 33.56 1.40
N SER A 123 -28.10 32.80 2.34
CA SER A 123 -29.51 32.95 2.71
C SER A 123 -29.78 34.28 3.40
N ALA A 124 -28.83 34.79 4.20
CA ALA A 124 -28.94 36.10 4.84
C ALA A 124 -28.79 37.24 3.83
N GLU A 125 -27.82 37.13 2.92
CA GLU A 125 -27.62 38.10 1.82
C GLU A 125 -28.83 38.15 0.88
N ASP A 126 -29.44 37.00 0.55
CA ASP A 126 -30.64 36.94 -0.29
C ASP A 126 -31.84 37.65 0.38
N LEU A 127 -31.98 37.57 1.73
CA LEU A 127 -33.03 38.29 2.47
C LEU A 127 -32.79 39.80 2.52
N GLU A 128 -31.56 40.23 2.81
CA GLU A 128 -31.21 41.65 2.86
C GLU A 128 -31.35 42.30 1.48
N ASN A 129 -30.91 41.63 0.41
CA ASN A 129 -31.11 42.10 -0.96
C ASN A 129 -32.58 42.21 -1.34
N GLN A 130 -33.46 41.35 -0.79
CA GLN A 130 -34.90 41.46 -1.02
C GLN A 130 -35.47 42.72 -0.36
N ASP A 131 -35.04 43.05 0.85
CA ASP A 131 -35.49 44.26 1.57
C ASP A 131 -34.96 45.55 0.94
N ILE A 132 -33.76 45.52 0.35
CA ILE A 132 -33.10 46.68 -0.26
C ILE A 132 -33.47 46.82 -1.76
N ALA A 133 -34.04 45.79 -2.40
CA ALA A 133 -34.40 45.83 -3.82
C ALA A 133 -35.31 47.01 -4.21
N ASP A 134 -36.18 47.45 -3.29
CA ASP A 134 -37.06 48.62 -3.49
C ASP A 134 -36.29 49.94 -3.61
N SER A 135 -35.03 49.98 -3.16
CA SER A 135 -34.12 51.12 -3.30
C SER A 135 -33.24 51.06 -4.56
N GLY A 136 -33.34 50.00 -5.36
CA GLY A 136 -32.56 49.81 -6.60
C GLY A 136 -31.09 49.46 -6.38
N VAL A 137 -30.69 49.14 -5.15
CA VAL A 137 -29.34 48.70 -4.80
C VAL A 137 -29.31 47.18 -4.66
N GLN A 138 -28.28 46.54 -5.22
CA GLN A 138 -27.98 45.12 -5.00
C GLN A 138 -26.58 45.02 -4.40
N ILE A 139 -26.46 44.28 -3.30
CA ILE A 139 -25.19 43.97 -2.66
C ILE A 139 -24.83 42.53 -3.06
N ASP A 140 -23.82 42.39 -3.90
CA ASP A 140 -23.21 41.10 -4.23
C ASP A 140 -21.78 41.13 -3.67
N VAL A 141 -21.58 40.53 -2.50
CA VAL A 141 -20.27 40.54 -1.82
C VAL A 141 -19.30 39.62 -2.54
N PHE A 142 -19.80 38.49 -3.07
CA PHE A 142 -19.01 37.46 -3.73
C PHE A 142 -19.65 37.05 -5.05
N PRO A 143 -19.20 37.64 -6.17
CA PRO A 143 -19.63 37.20 -7.49
C PRO A 143 -19.41 35.69 -7.64
N HIS A 144 -20.42 34.97 -8.15
CA HIS A 144 -20.40 33.51 -8.32
C HIS A 144 -20.50 32.66 -7.05
N SER A 145 -20.86 33.24 -5.90
CA SER A 145 -21.06 32.55 -4.61
C SER A 145 -21.92 31.28 -4.72
N LYS A 146 -23.07 31.33 -5.41
CA LYS A 146 -23.99 30.18 -5.56
C LYS A 146 -23.31 28.98 -6.22
N GLN A 147 -22.47 29.22 -7.22
CA GLN A 147 -21.72 28.18 -7.93
C GLN A 147 -20.60 27.62 -7.05
N ALA A 148 -19.89 28.48 -6.32
CA ALA A 148 -18.84 28.08 -5.39
C ALA A 148 -19.36 27.30 -4.17
N ILE A 149 -20.56 27.63 -3.66
CA ILE A 149 -21.26 26.83 -2.64
C ILE A 149 -21.59 25.45 -3.19
N GLY A 150 -22.13 25.39 -4.41
CA GLY A 150 -22.43 24.13 -5.10
C GLY A 150 -21.17 23.27 -5.26
N ALA A 151 -20.06 23.88 -5.67
CA ALA A 151 -18.77 23.21 -5.78
C ALA A 151 -18.25 22.69 -4.43
N THR A 152 -18.38 23.47 -3.35
CA THR A 152 -17.99 23.06 -1.99
C THR A 152 -18.82 21.87 -1.51
N LYS A 153 -20.15 21.90 -1.72
CA LYS A 153 -21.05 20.77 -1.42
C LYS A 153 -20.68 19.52 -2.22
N GLY A 154 -20.42 19.68 -3.52
CA GLY A 154 -19.97 18.60 -4.39
C GLY A 154 -18.62 18.00 -3.95
N ALA A 155 -17.66 18.87 -3.59
CA ALA A 155 -16.36 18.47 -3.08
C ALA A 155 -16.48 17.70 -1.76
N ALA A 156 -17.34 18.14 -0.84
CA ALA A 156 -17.61 17.43 0.41
C ALA A 156 -18.21 16.03 0.16
N GLY A 157 -19.21 15.94 -0.71
CA GLY A 157 -19.86 14.66 -1.05
C GLY A 157 -18.91 13.67 -1.74
N LEU A 158 -18.18 14.13 -2.75
CA LEU A 158 -17.18 13.30 -3.45
C LEU A 158 -15.97 13.00 -2.55
N GLY A 159 -15.62 13.89 -1.64
CA GLY A 159 -14.59 13.67 -0.62
C GLY A 159 -14.98 12.56 0.35
N ALA A 160 -16.24 12.52 0.80
CA ALA A 160 -16.75 11.43 1.63
C ALA A 160 -16.75 10.08 0.88
N LEU A 161 -17.09 10.08 -0.41
CA LEU A 161 -16.98 8.88 -1.26
C LEU A 161 -15.52 8.42 -1.40
N THR A 162 -14.61 9.36 -1.64
CA THR A 162 -13.16 9.07 -1.75
C THR A 162 -12.61 8.51 -0.44
N TRP A 163 -13.01 9.10 0.69
CA TRP A 163 -12.69 8.61 2.03
C TRP A 163 -13.16 7.16 2.23
N LEU A 164 -14.41 6.84 1.85
CA LEU A 164 -14.94 5.48 1.95
C LEU A 164 -14.13 4.48 1.12
N LEU A 165 -13.73 4.86 -0.10
CA LEU A 165 -12.85 4.03 -0.92
C LEU A 165 -11.50 3.79 -0.22
N PHE A 166 -10.92 4.79 0.44
CA PHE A 166 -9.68 4.61 1.22
C PHE A 166 -9.88 3.70 2.42
N VAL A 167 -11.02 3.77 3.10
CA VAL A 167 -11.37 2.81 4.18
C VAL A 167 -11.43 1.38 3.62
N ILE A 168 -12.07 1.18 2.47
CA ILE A 168 -12.15 -0.13 1.81
C ILE A 168 -10.74 -0.65 1.50
N THR A 169 -9.86 0.17 0.90
CA THR A 169 -8.50 -0.26 0.57
C THR A 169 -7.67 -0.54 1.82
N LEU A 170 -7.82 0.25 2.89
CA LEU A 170 -7.15 0.00 4.17
C LEU A 170 -7.57 -1.35 4.76
N VAL A 171 -8.88 -1.67 4.79
CA VAL A 171 -9.39 -2.94 5.32
C VAL A 171 -8.88 -4.12 4.50
N VAL A 172 -8.96 -4.03 3.18
CA VAL A 172 -8.48 -5.06 2.26
C VAL A 172 -6.98 -5.26 2.44
N PHE A 173 -6.19 -4.19 2.43
CA PHE A 173 -4.75 -4.26 2.62
C PHE A 173 -4.39 -4.88 3.97
N SER A 174 -5.07 -4.48 5.05
CA SER A 174 -4.85 -5.03 6.40
C SER A 174 -5.14 -6.53 6.45
N PHE A 175 -6.21 -6.99 5.79
CA PHE A 175 -6.56 -8.40 5.69
C PHE A 175 -5.49 -9.21 4.94
N PHE A 176 -5.07 -8.73 3.77
CA PHE A 176 -4.03 -9.41 2.97
C PHE A 176 -2.66 -9.38 3.65
N LEU A 177 -2.33 -8.29 4.34
CA LEU A 177 -1.13 -8.20 5.16
C LEU A 177 -1.17 -9.19 6.32
N HIS A 178 -2.31 -9.32 7.00
CA HIS A 178 -2.47 -10.30 8.08
C HIS A 178 -2.28 -11.74 7.57
N LYS A 179 -2.90 -12.08 6.44
CA LYS A 179 -2.70 -13.37 5.77
C LYS A 179 -1.24 -13.61 5.37
N HIS A 180 -0.58 -12.62 4.79
CA HIS A 180 0.83 -12.68 4.40
C HIS A 180 1.73 -12.94 5.61
N ARG A 181 1.47 -12.28 6.75
CA ARG A 181 2.20 -12.51 8.01
C ARG A 181 1.93 -13.87 8.63
N ALA A 182 0.69 -14.37 8.55
CA ALA A 182 0.34 -15.70 9.05
C ALA A 182 1.06 -16.80 8.23
N ALA A 183 1.23 -16.60 6.92
CA ALA A 183 1.95 -17.55 6.06
C ALA A 183 3.48 -17.47 6.21
N ASN A 184 4.04 -16.28 6.45
CA ASN A 184 5.49 -16.04 6.43
C ASN A 184 6.14 -15.83 7.81
N GLY A 185 5.36 -15.87 8.90
CA GLY A 185 5.85 -15.70 10.28
C GLY A 185 6.18 -14.24 10.67
N ALA A 186 6.54 -14.04 11.94
CA ALA A 186 6.74 -12.70 12.53
C ALA A 186 8.08 -12.02 12.17
N THR A 187 8.96 -12.67 11.40
CA THR A 187 10.36 -12.25 11.12
C THR A 187 10.49 -11.16 10.06
N GLY A 188 9.46 -10.33 9.89
CA GLY A 188 9.38 -9.33 8.82
C GLY A 188 10.23 -8.07 9.00
N PHE A 189 11.34 -8.16 9.74
CA PHE A 189 12.42 -7.17 9.73
C PHE A 189 13.75 -7.92 9.58
N CYS A 190 14.46 -7.67 8.48
CA CYS A 190 15.81 -8.15 8.20
C CYS A 190 16.06 -9.65 8.46
N ARG A 191 15.72 -10.50 7.48
CA ARG A 191 16.53 -11.70 7.24
C ARG A 191 16.67 -11.92 5.74
N SER A 192 17.86 -11.64 5.24
CA SER A 192 18.45 -12.45 4.18
C SER A 192 18.46 -13.90 4.67
N ALA A 193 17.43 -14.67 4.31
CA ALA A 193 17.50 -16.11 4.46
C ALA A 193 18.65 -16.60 3.56
N PRO A 194 19.60 -17.42 4.05
CA PRO A 194 20.50 -18.12 3.15
C PRO A 194 19.64 -19.00 2.21
N PRO A 195 20.12 -19.29 0.99
CA PRO A 195 19.43 -20.24 0.13
C PRO A 195 19.29 -21.55 0.89
N ALA A 196 18.05 -22.04 1.00
CA ALA A 196 17.82 -23.40 1.45
C ALA A 196 18.32 -24.32 0.34
N ASP A 197 19.57 -24.77 0.48
CA ASP A 197 20.10 -25.82 -0.36
C ASP A 197 19.38 -27.13 -0.05
N VAL A 198 18.70 -27.63 -1.08
CA VAL A 198 18.57 -29.03 -1.48
C VAL A 198 18.03 -30.02 -0.43
N GLU A 199 16.76 -30.37 -0.57
CA GLU A 199 16.33 -31.74 -0.33
C GLU A 199 15.71 -32.31 -1.60
N THR A 200 16.56 -32.99 -2.36
CA THR A 200 16.23 -33.85 -3.49
C THR A 200 15.30 -34.95 -2.97
N ALA A 201 14.03 -34.93 -3.36
CA ALA A 201 13.13 -36.04 -3.10
C ALA A 201 13.66 -37.30 -3.82
N PRO A 202 13.83 -38.45 -3.13
CA PRO A 202 14.28 -39.67 -3.79
C PRO A 202 13.14 -40.27 -4.61
N ALA A 203 13.50 -40.67 -5.83
CA ALA A 203 12.66 -41.42 -6.75
C ALA A 203 12.22 -42.75 -6.12
N THR A 204 10.98 -43.11 -6.41
CA THR A 204 10.33 -44.37 -6.14
C THR A 204 11.18 -45.53 -6.67
N GLU A 205 11.80 -46.32 -5.78
CA GLU A 205 12.46 -47.57 -6.16
C GLU A 205 11.59 -48.80 -5.85
N GLU A 206 11.57 -49.65 -6.87
CA GLU A 206 10.80 -50.84 -7.11
C GLU A 206 11.30 -52.04 -6.26
N LYS A 207 10.38 -52.92 -5.91
CA LYS A 207 10.54 -54.02 -4.94
C LYS A 207 10.95 -55.31 -5.66
N VAL A 208 12.20 -55.80 -5.50
CA VAL A 208 12.63 -57.15 -5.96
C VAL A 208 13.70 -57.74 -5.00
N PRO A 209 13.72 -59.06 -4.71
CA PRO A 209 13.98 -59.62 -3.37
C PRO A 209 15.40 -60.15 -3.11
N THR A 210 15.76 -60.17 -1.82
CA THR A 210 16.96 -60.78 -1.24
C THR A 210 16.95 -62.32 -1.36
N ALA A 211 17.94 -62.88 -2.06
CA ALA A 211 18.31 -64.29 -2.05
C ALA A 211 19.66 -64.50 -1.34
N ALA A 212 19.86 -65.70 -0.82
CA ALA A 212 20.73 -66.04 0.31
C ALA A 212 22.19 -66.47 -0.03
N GLN A 213 23.10 -66.15 0.91
CA GLN A 213 24.28 -66.92 1.43
C GLN A 213 25.47 -67.26 0.50
N PRO A 214 26.71 -67.58 1.01
CA PRO A 214 27.11 -67.99 2.37
C PRO A 214 28.36 -67.27 2.98
N PRO A 215 28.75 -67.56 4.24
CA PRO A 215 29.93 -67.01 4.90
C PRO A 215 31.17 -67.91 4.71
N VAL A 216 32.34 -67.32 4.49
CA VAL A 216 33.64 -68.02 4.58
C VAL A 216 34.66 -67.13 5.26
N GLU A 217 35.40 -67.74 6.17
CA GLU A 217 36.27 -67.20 7.21
C GLU A 217 37.76 -67.24 6.79
N LEU A 218 38.61 -66.56 7.57
CA LEU A 218 40.07 -66.72 7.78
C LEU A 218 41.13 -65.89 6.99
N HIS A 219 41.75 -65.00 7.77
CA HIS A 219 43.20 -64.87 8.09
C HIS A 219 44.14 -63.86 7.39
N HIS A 220 44.90 -63.20 8.28
CA HIS A 220 46.18 -62.48 8.16
C HIS A 220 46.25 -61.15 7.42
N VAL A 221 46.41 -60.07 8.20
CA VAL A 221 47.33 -58.97 7.85
C VAL A 221 48.19 -58.65 9.08
N GLY A 222 49.45 -59.09 9.03
CA GLY A 222 50.53 -58.52 9.82
C GLY A 222 51.29 -57.53 8.94
N ASN A 223 51.52 -56.31 9.44
CA ASN A 223 52.80 -55.61 9.30
C ASN A 223 52.72 -54.23 9.96
N GLY A 224 53.65 -53.96 10.86
CA GLY A 224 53.80 -52.67 11.53
C GLY A 224 55.18 -52.56 12.18
N ALA A 225 56.18 -52.31 11.33
CA ALA A 225 57.43 -51.59 11.61
C ALA A 225 58.43 -52.20 12.61
N GLN A 226 59.62 -52.56 12.11
CA GLN A 226 60.89 -52.18 12.73
C GLN A 226 62.05 -52.20 11.72
N HIS A 227 62.82 -51.11 11.76
CA HIS A 227 63.94 -50.72 10.90
C HIS A 227 65.13 -51.71 10.89
N PRO A 228 65.86 -51.83 9.76
CA PRO A 228 67.25 -52.25 9.77
C PRO A 228 68.20 -51.04 9.59
N VAL A 229 69.14 -50.88 10.53
CA VAL A 229 70.40 -50.16 10.28
C VAL A 229 71.52 -51.13 10.66
N SER A 230 72.30 -51.54 9.67
CA SER A 230 73.48 -52.39 9.83
C SER A 230 74.72 -51.64 9.32
N SER A 231 75.75 -51.56 10.16
CA SER A 231 77.16 -51.55 9.75
C SER A 231 78.09 -51.64 10.98
N PRO A 232 79.33 -52.12 10.81
CA PRO A 232 79.81 -53.25 11.61
C PRO A 232 81.04 -52.96 12.50
N ALA A 233 81.20 -53.86 13.48
CA ALA A 233 82.40 -54.48 14.08
C ALA A 233 83.74 -53.71 14.18
N VAL A 234 84.42 -53.87 15.32
CA VAL A 234 85.59 -54.78 15.48
C VAL A 234 86.20 -54.63 16.89
N ALA A 235 86.50 -55.80 17.49
CA ALA A 235 87.41 -56.12 18.61
C ALA A 235 87.21 -55.46 19.98
#